data_AF-A0A2E0V0V2-F1
#
_entry.id   AF-A0A2E0V0V2-F1
#
_cell.length_a   1.000
_cell.length_b   1.000
_cell.length_c   1.000
_cell.angle_alpha   90.00
_cell.angle_beta   90.00
_cell.angle_gamma   90.00
#
_symmetry.space_group_name_H-M   'P 1'
#
loop_
_entity.id
_entity.type
_entity.pdbx_description
1 polymer ?
#
loop_
_entity_poly.entity_id
_entity_poly.type
_entity_poly.pdbx_seq_one_letter_code
_entity_poly.pdbx_strand_id
1 'polypeptide(L)'
;MVLKLITSVINTVVILLICSSILFVTYKGNQPMQVPQAPKGMTYFDFIADRIDAAKTVEPSRCGWGMMLSLAVLGPIYSVVYTEVGIHPDGFLARGTAPDPDMPKNVAGANWYEVPGIWWNTVERLSWTMVGKPAVYGCKFRPVKTSIN
;
A
#
# COMPACT_ATOMS: atom_id res chain seq x y z
N MET A 1 25.40 -31.62 -12.97
CA MET A 1 23.97 -31.96 -12.94
C MET A 1 23.28 -31.35 -11.72
N VAL A 2 23.81 -31.55 -10.51
CA VAL A 2 23.27 -30.99 -9.24
C VAL A 2 23.17 -29.47 -9.24
N LEU A 3 24.21 -28.73 -9.67
CA LEU A 3 24.16 -27.25 -9.72
C LEU A 3 23.06 -26.71 -10.65
N LYS A 4 22.86 -27.35 -11.82
CA LYS A 4 21.78 -26.99 -12.76
C LYS A 4 20.39 -27.25 -12.17
N LEU A 5 20.24 -28.34 -11.41
CA LEU A 5 19.00 -28.64 -10.70
C LEU A 5 18.73 -27.61 -9.60
N ILE A 6 19.74 -27.25 -8.81
CA ILE A 6 19.63 -26.22 -7.76
C ILE A 6 19.21 -24.88 -8.37
N THR A 7 19.88 -24.42 -9.43
CA THR A 7 19.52 -23.15 -10.12
C THR A 7 18.10 -23.21 -10.69
N SER A 8 17.71 -24.33 -11.30
CA SER A 8 16.35 -24.51 -11.83
C SER A 8 15.28 -24.43 -10.73
N VAL A 9 15.54 -25.07 -9.58
CA VAL A 9 14.65 -25.03 -8.41
C VAL A 9 14.54 -23.61 -7.85
N ILE A 10 15.67 -22.92 -7.65
CA ILE A 10 15.67 -21.54 -7.15
C ILE A 10 14.89 -20.62 -8.08
N ASN A 11 15.15 -20.68 -9.39
CA ASN A 11 14.43 -19.87 -10.37
C ASN A 11 12.92 -20.15 -10.35
N THR A 12 12.54 -21.43 -10.27
CA THR A 12 11.13 -21.82 -10.20
C THR A 12 10.46 -21.27 -8.94
N VAL A 13 11.11 -21.38 -7.78
CA VAL A 13 10.60 -20.85 -6.51
C VAL A 13 10.45 -19.32 -6.58
N VAL A 14 11.45 -18.60 -7.11
CA VAL A 14 11.38 -17.14 -7.26
C VAL A 14 10.23 -16.74 -8.18
N ILE A 15 10.05 -17.42 -9.32
CA ILE A 15 8.95 -17.16 -10.24
C ILE A 15 7.60 -17.38 -9.54
N LEU A 16 7.43 -18.49 -8.83
CA LEU A 16 6.20 -18.78 -8.10
C LEU A 16 5.90 -17.74 -7.02
N LEU A 17 6.90 -17.26 -6.29
CA LEU A 17 6.75 -16.20 -5.29
C LEU A 17 6.32 -14.87 -5.92
N ILE A 18 6.88 -14.51 -7.07
CA ILE A 18 6.47 -13.30 -7.80
C ILE A 18 5.03 -13.45 -8.30
N CYS A 19 4.70 -14.57 -8.93
CA CYS A 19 3.35 -14.84 -9.43
C CYS A 19 2.31 -14.84 -8.30
N SER A 20 2.58 -15.47 -7.16
CA SER A 20 1.66 -15.48 -6.02
C SER A 20 1.46 -14.09 -5.42
N SER A 21 2.52 -13.28 -5.35
CA SER A 21 2.44 -11.89 -4.88
C SER A 21 1.59 -11.02 -5.81
N ILE A 22 1.77 -11.15 -7.13
CA ILE A 22 0.96 -10.42 -8.13
C ILE A 22 -0.51 -10.84 -8.04
N LEU A 23 -0.79 -12.15 -7.92
CA LEU A 23 -2.14 -12.67 -7.76
C LEU A 23 -2.79 -12.14 -6.48
N PHE A 24 -2.06 -12.11 -5.37
CA PHE A 24 -2.54 -11.56 -4.10
C PHE A 24 -2.89 -10.08 -4.22
N VAL A 25 -1.98 -9.26 -4.77
CA VAL A 25 -2.21 -7.82 -4.98
C VAL A 25 -3.38 -7.59 -5.93
N THR A 26 -3.49 -8.36 -7.00
CA THR A 26 -4.61 -8.23 -7.95
C THR A 26 -5.93 -8.60 -7.28
N TYR A 27 -5.96 -9.71 -6.53
CA TYR A 27 -7.14 -10.15 -5.82
C TYR A 27 -7.59 -9.12 -4.78
N LYS A 28 -6.68 -8.67 -3.91
CA LYS A 28 -6.96 -7.68 -2.87
C LYS A 28 -7.26 -6.30 -3.46
N GLY A 29 -6.61 -5.92 -4.55
CA GLY A 29 -6.81 -4.65 -5.25
C GLY A 29 -8.20 -4.47 -5.84
N ASN A 30 -8.87 -5.58 -6.19
CA ASN A 30 -10.25 -5.60 -6.68
C ASN A 30 -11.30 -5.80 -5.57
N GLN A 31 -10.89 -5.95 -4.30
CA GLN A 31 -11.82 -5.96 -3.17
C GLN A 31 -12.10 -4.54 -2.68
N PRO A 32 -13.25 -4.31 -2.02
CA PRO A 32 -13.50 -3.05 -1.34
C PRO A 32 -12.37 -2.73 -0.35
N MET A 33 -11.90 -1.48 -0.38
CA MET A 33 -10.87 -1.00 0.54
C MET A 33 -11.34 -1.12 1.99
N GLN A 34 -10.41 -1.39 2.89
CA GLN A 34 -10.64 -1.51 4.34
C GLN A 34 -10.48 -0.18 5.08
N VAL A 35 -10.20 0.90 4.35
CA VAL A 35 -10.06 2.24 4.92
C VAL A 35 -11.44 2.80 5.27
N PRO A 36 -11.73 3.13 6.55
CA PRO A 36 -13.08 3.53 6.97
C PRO A 36 -13.61 4.81 6.29
N GLN A 37 -12.70 5.67 5.83
CA GLN A 37 -13.03 6.93 5.16
C GLN A 37 -13.20 6.78 3.64
N ALA A 38 -12.84 5.62 3.06
CA ALA A 38 -13.02 5.38 1.65
C ALA A 38 -14.51 5.22 1.31
N PRO A 39 -14.95 5.66 0.11
CA PRO A 39 -16.32 5.42 -0.33
C PRO A 39 -16.68 3.92 -0.27
N LYS A 40 -17.90 3.62 0.16
CA LYS A 40 -18.37 2.23 0.28
C LYS A 40 -18.27 1.51 -1.05
N GLY A 41 -17.61 0.36 -1.05
CA GLY A 41 -17.45 -0.49 -2.24
C GLY A 41 -16.36 -0.03 -3.21
N MET A 42 -15.66 1.09 -2.97
CA MET A 42 -14.53 1.50 -3.79
C MET A 42 -13.38 0.50 -3.63
N THR A 43 -12.89 -0.03 -4.76
CA THR A 43 -11.71 -0.89 -4.78
C THR A 43 -10.43 -0.05 -4.74
N TYR A 44 -9.31 -0.67 -4.37
CA TYR A 44 -8.02 0.04 -4.38
C TYR A 44 -7.63 0.51 -5.79
N PHE A 45 -7.94 -0.27 -6.83
CA PHE A 45 -7.65 0.13 -8.20
C PHE A 45 -8.54 1.27 -8.69
N ASP A 46 -9.83 1.29 -8.32
CA ASP A 46 -10.71 2.43 -8.60
C ASP A 46 -10.20 3.70 -7.91
N PHE A 47 -9.78 3.57 -6.66
CA PHE A 47 -9.17 4.65 -5.90
C PHE A 47 -7.93 5.20 -6.62
N ILE A 48 -6.95 4.36 -6.95
CA ILE A 48 -5.72 4.81 -7.62
C ILE A 48 -6.03 5.43 -9.00
N ALA A 49 -6.95 4.86 -9.77
CA ALA A 49 -7.38 5.44 -11.04
C ALA A 49 -7.99 6.84 -10.85
N ASP A 50 -8.87 7.01 -9.86
CA ASP A 50 -9.45 8.30 -9.51
C ASP A 50 -8.39 9.32 -9.04
N ARG A 51 -7.36 8.87 -8.31
CA ARG A 51 -6.25 9.73 -7.85
C ARG A 51 -5.32 10.14 -8.99
N ILE A 52 -5.04 9.26 -9.95
CA ILE A 52 -4.29 9.59 -11.17
C ILE A 52 -5.05 10.64 -11.99
N ASP A 53 -6.38 10.49 -12.12
CA ASP A 53 -7.21 11.48 -12.79
C ASP A 53 -7.19 12.83 -12.05
N ALA A 54 -7.36 12.82 -10.73
CA ALA A 54 -7.26 14.02 -9.91
C ALA A 54 -5.89 14.71 -10.02
N ALA A 55 -4.79 13.97 -10.07
CA ALA A 55 -3.43 14.51 -10.22
C ALA A 55 -3.24 15.33 -11.50
N LYS A 56 -3.94 14.96 -12.59
CA LYS A 56 -3.90 15.70 -13.87
C LYS A 56 -4.64 17.03 -13.80
N THR A 57 -5.66 17.13 -12.95
CA THR A 57 -6.52 18.31 -12.83
C THR A 57 -6.02 19.33 -11.80
N VAL A 58 -5.05 18.96 -10.97
CA VAL A 58 -4.47 19.88 -9.97
C VAL A 58 -3.53 20.87 -10.64
N GLU A 59 -3.68 22.15 -10.29
CA GLU A 59 -2.72 23.19 -10.69
C GLU A 59 -1.78 23.54 -9.53
N PRO A 60 -0.44 23.52 -9.74
CA PRO A 60 0.25 23.04 -10.95
C PRO A 60 0.26 21.51 -11.05
N SER A 61 0.18 20.96 -12.26
CA SER A 61 0.10 19.48 -12.48
C SER A 61 1.31 18.71 -11.94
N ARG A 62 2.49 19.35 -11.92
CA ARG A 62 3.71 18.78 -11.32
C ARG A 62 3.55 18.43 -9.85
N CYS A 63 2.70 19.16 -9.14
CA CYS A 63 2.41 18.90 -7.73
C CYS A 63 1.65 17.57 -7.58
N GLY A 64 0.59 17.36 -8.36
CA GLY A 64 -0.21 16.13 -8.32
C GLY A 64 0.59 14.90 -8.72
N TRP A 65 1.33 15.00 -9.83
CA TRP A 65 2.24 13.93 -10.26
C TRP A 65 3.38 13.68 -9.28
N GLY A 66 3.91 14.73 -8.65
CA GLY A 66 4.93 14.61 -7.61
C GLY A 66 4.44 13.74 -6.45
N MET A 67 3.22 13.97 -5.95
CA MET A 67 2.64 13.16 -4.88
C MET A 67 2.39 11.72 -5.30
N MET A 68 1.89 11.48 -6.52
CA MET A 68 1.72 10.12 -7.03
C MET A 68 3.06 9.38 -7.17
N LEU A 69 4.12 10.06 -7.60
CA LEU A 69 5.45 9.50 -7.68
C LEU A 69 6.03 9.22 -6.29
N SER A 70 5.83 10.14 -5.33
CA SER A 70 6.19 9.90 -3.93
C SER A 70 5.50 8.65 -3.39
N LEU A 71 4.21 8.46 -3.67
CA LEU A 71 3.49 7.25 -3.27
C LEU A 71 4.08 6.00 -3.94
N ALA A 72 4.37 6.05 -5.24
CA ALA A 72 4.91 4.90 -5.96
C ALA A 72 6.31 4.47 -5.45
N VAL A 73 7.14 5.43 -5.04
CA VAL A 73 8.50 5.17 -4.54
C VAL A 73 8.51 4.83 -3.06
N LEU A 74 7.81 5.61 -2.23
CA LEU A 74 7.83 5.48 -0.77
C LEU A 74 6.81 4.47 -0.26
N GLY A 75 5.65 4.34 -0.90
CA GLY A 75 4.56 3.46 -0.48
C GLY A 75 5.02 2.01 -0.23
N PRO A 76 5.76 1.37 -1.16
CA PRO A 76 6.26 0.01 -0.95
C PRO A 76 7.19 -0.09 0.28
N ILE A 77 8.09 0.87 0.47
CA ILE A 77 9.07 0.86 1.57
C ILE A 77 8.36 1.08 2.91
N TYR A 78 7.55 2.13 3.01
CA TYR A 78 6.82 2.47 4.23
C TYR A 78 5.82 1.37 4.60
N SER A 79 5.16 0.74 3.63
CA SER A 79 4.23 -0.36 3.91
C SER A 79 4.91 -1.55 4.60
N VAL A 80 6.14 -1.88 4.21
CA VAL A 80 6.93 -2.95 4.82
C VAL A 80 7.40 -2.55 6.20
N VAL A 81 8.01 -1.37 6.34
CA VAL A 81 8.53 -0.88 7.63
C VAL A 81 7.40 -0.76 8.65
N TYR A 82 6.25 -0.18 8.29
CA TYR A 82 5.12 -0.01 9.21
C TYR A 82 4.51 -1.35 9.61
N THR A 83 4.41 -2.30 8.68
CA THR A 83 3.95 -3.65 8.98
C THR A 83 4.89 -4.34 9.96
N GLU A 84 6.20 -4.28 9.71
CA GLU A 84 7.23 -4.88 10.57
C GLU A 84 7.23 -4.28 11.98
N VAL A 85 7.14 -2.95 12.09
CA VAL A 85 7.04 -2.25 13.37
C VAL A 85 5.75 -2.63 14.13
N GLY A 86 4.63 -2.81 13.41
CA GLY A 86 3.38 -3.23 14.04
C GLY A 86 3.41 -4.66 14.59
N ILE A 87 3.98 -5.60 13.84
CA ILE A 87 4.06 -7.01 14.26
C ILE A 87 5.16 -7.25 15.30
N HIS A 88 6.25 -6.46 15.26
CA HIS A 88 7.37 -6.51 16.19
C HIS A 88 7.60 -5.14 16.86
N PRO A 89 6.71 -4.72 17.78
CA PRO A 89 6.77 -3.39 18.39
C PRO A 89 8.00 -3.14 19.28
N ASP A 90 8.68 -4.19 19.76
CA ASP A 90 9.92 -4.10 20.55
C ASP A 90 11.19 -4.31 19.70
N GLY A 91 11.03 -4.49 18.39
CA GLY A 91 12.09 -4.79 17.43
C GLY A 91 13.03 -3.62 17.12
N PHE A 92 14.11 -3.90 16.38
CA PHE A 92 15.11 -2.89 16.04
C PHE A 92 14.52 -1.71 15.26
N LEU A 93 13.68 -1.99 14.26
CA LEU A 93 13.04 -0.94 13.46
C LEU A 93 12.08 -0.08 14.28
N ALA A 94 11.36 -0.67 15.24
CA ALA A 94 10.42 0.07 16.08
C ALA A 94 11.11 1.15 16.92
N ARG A 95 12.35 0.91 17.38
CA ARG A 95 13.14 1.88 18.16
C ARG A 95 13.55 3.11 17.35
N GLY A 96 13.73 2.96 16.04
CA GLY A 96 14.15 4.03 15.13
C GLY A 96 13.00 4.70 14.37
N THR A 97 11.77 4.19 14.50
CA THR A 97 10.63 4.68 13.73
C THR A 97 9.73 5.54 14.60
N ALA A 98 9.44 6.77 14.15
CA ALA A 98 8.51 7.64 14.85
C ALA A 98 7.07 7.10 14.76
N PRO A 99 6.24 7.25 15.81
CA PRO A 99 4.84 6.82 15.76
C PRO A 99 4.08 7.51 14.62
N ASP A 100 3.35 6.74 13.82
CA ASP A 100 2.53 7.24 12.71
C ASP A 100 1.09 6.65 12.79
N PRO A 101 0.04 7.44 12.52
CA PRO A 101 -1.34 6.97 12.52
C PRO A 101 -1.66 5.82 11.56
N ASP A 102 -0.89 5.68 10.47
CA ASP A 102 -1.05 4.64 9.45
C ASP A 102 -0.38 3.32 9.83
N MET A 103 0.42 3.29 10.90
CA MET A 103 0.96 2.05 11.44
C MET A 103 -0.16 1.13 11.94
N PRO A 104 -0.11 -0.17 11.62
CA PRO A 104 -1.09 -1.13 12.11
C PRO A 104 -0.98 -1.28 13.63
N LYS A 105 -2.13 -1.28 14.30
CA LYS A 105 -2.24 -1.35 15.77
C LYS A 105 -2.84 -2.69 16.17
N ASN A 106 -2.46 -3.18 17.35
CA ASN A 106 -2.96 -4.43 17.92
C ASN A 106 -2.69 -5.67 17.05
N VAL A 107 -1.54 -5.69 16.36
CA VAL A 107 -1.09 -6.79 15.49
C VAL A 107 0.23 -7.42 15.96
N ALA A 108 0.65 -7.13 17.19
CA ALA A 108 1.90 -7.64 17.75
C ALA A 108 1.87 -9.18 17.80
N GLY A 109 2.94 -9.82 17.32
CA GLY A 109 3.04 -11.28 17.28
C GLY A 109 2.11 -11.95 16.26
N ALA A 110 1.66 -11.23 15.23
CA ALA A 110 0.85 -11.78 14.14
C ALA A 110 1.48 -13.04 13.54
N ASN A 111 0.66 -14.02 13.22
CA ASN A 111 1.10 -15.23 12.54
C ASN A 111 1.53 -14.90 11.11
N TRP A 112 2.45 -15.70 10.55
CA TRP A 112 3.00 -15.48 9.21
C TRP A 112 1.93 -15.36 8.11
N TYR A 113 0.78 -16.06 8.25
CA TYR A 113 -0.31 -16.03 7.27
C TYR A 113 -1.23 -14.81 7.41
N GLU A 114 -1.15 -14.06 8.52
CA GLU A 114 -1.88 -12.81 8.74
C GLU A 114 -1.12 -11.61 8.16
N VAL A 115 0.22 -11.72 8.09
CA VAL A 115 1.12 -10.66 7.62
C VAL A 115 0.74 -10.09 6.25
N PRO A 116 0.40 -10.89 5.21
CA PRO A 116 -0.01 -10.32 3.91
C PRO A 116 -1.25 -9.44 4.00
N GLY A 117 -2.21 -9.82 4.85
CA GLY A 117 -3.44 -9.04 5.08
C GLY A 117 -3.16 -7.73 5.82
N ILE A 118 -2.32 -7.77 6.84
CA ILE A 118 -1.88 -6.58 7.59
C ILE A 118 -1.13 -5.64 6.65
N TRP A 119 -0.16 -6.16 5.89
CA TRP A 119 0.59 -5.39 4.91
C TRP A 119 -0.32 -4.71 3.89
N TRP A 120 -1.30 -5.43 3.35
CA TRP A 120 -2.26 -4.85 2.40
C TRP A 120 -3.08 -3.72 3.02
N ASN A 121 -3.55 -3.87 4.26
CA ASN A 121 -4.28 -2.80 4.96
C ASN A 121 -3.39 -1.55 5.15
N THR A 122 -2.11 -1.76 5.49
CA THR A 122 -1.12 -0.69 5.59
C THR A 122 -0.92 0.03 4.24
N VAL A 123 -0.85 -0.70 3.12
CA VAL A 123 -0.79 -0.12 1.77
C VAL A 123 -2.01 0.77 1.50
N GLU A 124 -3.22 0.28 1.75
CA GLU A 124 -4.45 1.05 1.51
C GLU A 124 -4.48 2.33 2.37
N ARG A 125 -4.10 2.24 3.65
CA ARG A 125 -4.05 3.38 4.58
C ARG A 125 -3.03 4.42 4.16
N LEU A 126 -1.80 4.01 3.86
CA LEU A 126 -0.74 4.92 3.40
C LEU A 126 -1.16 5.64 2.11
N SER A 127 -1.68 4.90 1.12
CA SER A 127 -2.18 5.49 -0.12
C SER A 127 -3.33 6.45 0.14
N TRP A 128 -4.25 6.12 1.05
CA TRP A 128 -5.33 7.01 1.44
C TRP A 128 -4.82 8.29 2.10
N THR A 129 -3.90 8.19 3.06
CA THR A 129 -3.34 9.35 3.75
C THR A 129 -2.58 10.27 2.79
N MET A 130 -1.80 9.69 1.86
CA MET A 130 -1.02 10.48 0.92
C MET A 130 -1.89 11.17 -0.14
N VAL A 131 -2.83 10.48 -0.78
CA VAL A 131 -3.52 11.04 -1.97
C VAL A 131 -5.05 11.04 -1.89
N GLY A 132 -5.63 10.37 -0.89
CA GLY A 132 -7.08 10.31 -0.66
C GLY A 132 -7.61 11.38 0.29
N LYS A 133 -6.89 11.62 1.39
CA LYS A 133 -7.29 12.58 2.42
C LYS A 133 -7.17 14.02 1.91
N PRO A 134 -8.19 14.87 2.09
CA PRO A 134 -8.10 16.29 1.76
C PRO A 134 -6.94 16.95 2.50
N ALA A 135 -5.99 17.53 1.76
CA ALA A 135 -4.86 18.25 2.34
C ALA A 135 -5.26 19.71 2.65
N VAL A 136 -5.00 20.16 3.87
CA VAL A 136 -5.23 21.55 4.28
C VAL A 136 -4.24 22.50 3.59
N TYR A 137 -2.99 22.04 3.45
CA TYR A 137 -1.86 22.75 2.86
C TYR A 137 -1.22 21.90 1.75
N GLY A 138 -0.57 22.55 0.78
CA GLY A 138 0.10 21.86 -0.34
C GLY A 138 -0.87 21.51 -1.49
N CYS A 139 -0.65 20.33 -2.09
CA CYS A 139 -1.41 19.88 -3.26
C CYS A 139 -2.84 19.52 -2.93
N LYS A 140 -3.81 20.27 -3.45
CA LYS A 140 -5.23 20.03 -3.20
C LYS A 140 -5.83 19.21 -4.31
N PHE A 141 -5.78 17.89 -4.15
CA PHE A 141 -6.52 16.98 -5.00
C PHE A 141 -8.03 17.25 -4.84
N ARG A 142 -8.78 17.11 -5.94
CA ARG A 142 -10.24 17.08 -5.85
C ARG A 142 -10.69 15.94 -4.92
N PRO A 143 -11.87 16.06 -4.27
CA PRO A 143 -12.43 14.99 -3.47
C PRO A 143 -12.46 13.65 -4.23
N VAL A 144 -12.32 12.56 -3.48
CA VAL A 144 -12.49 11.20 -4.01
C VAL A 144 -13.91 11.07 -4.55
N LYS A 145 -14.05 10.61 -5.79
CA LYS A 145 -15.38 10.38 -6.38
C LYS A 145 -16.09 9.31 -5.56
N THR A 146 -17.21 9.66 -4.95
CA THR A 146 -18.10 8.66 -4.35
C THR A 146 -18.80 7.93 -5.50
N SER A 147 -18.71 6.61 -5.54
CA SER A 147 -19.53 5.76 -6.39
C SER A 147 -20.99 5.86 -5.93
N ILE A 148 -21.66 6.95 -6.27
CA ILE A 148 -23.12 7.08 -6.18
C ILE A 148 -23.57 7.56 -7.56
N ASN A 149 -23.84 6.57 -8.41
CA ASN A 149 -24.35 6.63 -9.79
C ASN A 149 -23.43 7.28 -10.85
#